data_AF-A0A2E0A3D8-F1
#
_entry.id   AF-A0A2E0A3D8-F1
#
_cell.length_a   1.000
_cell.length_b   1.000
_cell.length_c   1.000
_cell.angle_alpha   90.00
_cell.angle_beta   90.00
_cell.angle_gamma   90.00
#
_symmetry.space_group_name_H-M   'P 1'
#
loop_
_entity.id
_entity.type
_entity.pdbx_description
1 polymer ?
#
loop_
_entity_poly.entity_id
_entity_poly.type
_entity_poly.pdbx_seq_one_letter_code
_entity_poly.pdbx_strand_id
1 'polypeptide(L)'
;MRKDTIEALKELAISFEEKDIQVAYELMSIVRQYKSGVVINKKLKSYKAIVEENEKNRERLQNLLDQREIAIIPVGFRCHTKMNFIKKTGIKQQSFPFDSGFFPPSSVAKVIRSGKVNLEYDDKGTTHNVCVKTERYESPEFGRGIRFESSSYDDIESSISTADMKSMRRYLDGTFGYYTLDVDKKYVLAHFNWHKLASPEKSKGISDPAVNLKLATEMLNKRILRMFEMAQNAQHTFFVFGEFQEYSFMQIDDDIYDLGDLTEIESAIRDCVTENFTLINMSEIESSSTLLDIYDSYMSDGAVKHTAA
;
A
#
# COMPACT_ATOMS: atom_id res chain seq x y z
N MET A 1 31.87 -26.98 10.40
CA MET A 1 30.57 -27.25 9.73
C MET A 1 30.76 -28.43 8.76
N ARG A 2 29.78 -29.33 8.60
CA ARG A 2 29.90 -30.47 7.67
C ARG A 2 29.95 -29.97 6.22
N LYS A 3 30.70 -30.67 5.35
CA LYS A 3 30.88 -30.31 3.94
C LYS A 3 29.54 -30.14 3.21
N ASP A 4 28.60 -31.04 3.45
CA ASP A 4 27.27 -31.02 2.82
C ASP A 4 26.46 -29.78 3.23
N THR A 5 26.61 -29.33 4.48
CA THR A 5 25.97 -28.10 4.97
C THR A 5 26.55 -26.86 4.29
N ILE A 6 27.86 -26.83 4.05
CA ILE A 6 28.51 -25.71 3.35
C ILE A 6 28.03 -25.62 1.90
N GLU A 7 27.89 -26.76 1.22
CA GLU A 7 27.39 -26.76 -0.16
C GLU A 7 25.90 -26.39 -0.23
N ALA A 8 25.07 -26.91 0.70
CA ALA A 8 23.67 -26.51 0.80
C ALA A 8 23.49 -25.00 1.07
N LEU A 9 24.30 -24.40 1.96
CA LEU A 9 24.27 -22.95 2.21
C LEU A 9 24.70 -22.15 0.98
N LYS A 10 25.66 -22.65 0.21
CA LYS A 10 26.10 -22.01 -1.04
C LYS A 10 25.00 -22.05 -2.09
N GLU A 11 24.36 -23.21 -2.29
CA GLU A 11 23.22 -23.34 -3.21
C GLU A 11 22.06 -22.45 -2.79
N LEU A 12 21.78 -22.38 -1.49
CA LEU A 12 20.77 -21.49 -0.94
C LEU A 12 21.12 -20.03 -1.23
N ALA A 13 22.36 -19.59 -0.99
CA ALA A 13 22.80 -18.23 -1.28
C ALA A 13 22.60 -17.88 -2.77
N ILE A 14 22.91 -18.81 -3.68
CA ILE A 14 22.70 -18.63 -5.13
C ILE A 14 21.20 -18.50 -5.45
N SER A 15 20.35 -19.31 -4.81
CA SER A 15 18.90 -19.25 -5.01
C SER A 15 18.24 -17.93 -4.54
N PHE A 16 18.96 -17.15 -3.72
CA PHE A 16 18.53 -15.85 -3.22
C PHE A 16 19.09 -14.68 -4.03
N GLU A 17 19.99 -14.88 -4.99
CA GLU A 17 20.62 -13.79 -5.76
C GLU A 17 19.60 -12.82 -6.38
N GLU A 18 18.52 -13.36 -6.92
CA GLU A 18 17.45 -12.59 -7.58
C GLU A 18 16.30 -12.23 -6.62
N LYS A 19 16.26 -12.81 -5.42
CA LYS A 19 15.15 -12.66 -4.47
C LYS A 19 15.45 -11.68 -3.34
N ASP A 20 16.66 -11.79 -2.80
CA ASP A 20 17.14 -11.00 -1.68
C ASP A 20 18.67 -11.07 -1.65
N ILE A 21 19.31 -10.05 -2.25
CA ILE A 21 20.76 -9.96 -2.36
C ILE A 21 21.45 -9.83 -0.99
N GLN A 22 20.75 -9.29 0.02
CA GLN A 22 21.26 -9.20 1.38
C GLN A 22 21.36 -10.59 2.00
N VAL A 23 20.30 -11.41 1.88
CA VAL A 23 20.33 -12.80 2.33
C VAL A 23 21.38 -13.61 1.55
N ALA A 24 21.49 -13.40 0.24
CA ALA A 24 22.55 -14.03 -0.56
C ALA A 24 23.95 -13.64 -0.07
N TYR A 25 24.17 -12.37 0.27
CA TYR A 25 25.42 -11.87 0.85
C TYR A 25 25.74 -12.50 2.21
N GLU A 26 24.77 -12.55 3.11
CA GLU A 26 24.94 -13.13 4.46
C GLU A 26 25.24 -14.63 4.40
N LEU A 27 24.46 -15.39 3.60
CA LEU A 27 24.68 -16.82 3.42
C LEU A 27 26.06 -17.10 2.79
N MET A 28 26.44 -16.35 1.75
CA MET A 28 27.74 -16.50 1.10
C MET A 28 28.90 -16.08 2.03
N SER A 29 28.68 -15.10 2.91
CA SER A 29 29.65 -14.69 3.94
C SER A 29 29.91 -15.82 4.94
N ILE A 30 28.85 -16.53 5.37
CA ILE A 30 28.98 -17.72 6.24
C ILE A 30 29.75 -18.82 5.50
N VAL A 31 29.42 -19.10 4.23
CA VAL A 31 30.15 -20.08 3.40
C VAL A 31 31.65 -19.75 3.34
N ARG A 32 32.00 -18.47 3.14
CA ARG A 32 33.39 -18.00 3.04
C ARG A 32 34.20 -18.26 4.31
N GLN A 33 33.58 -18.26 5.49
CA GLN A 33 34.27 -18.56 6.76
C GLN A 33 34.80 -20.00 6.82
N TYR A 34 34.17 -20.93 6.10
CA TYR A 34 34.53 -22.36 6.14
C TYR A 34 35.13 -22.88 4.84
N LYS A 35 34.88 -22.22 3.70
CA LYS A 35 35.37 -22.63 2.39
C LYS A 35 35.77 -21.42 1.57
N SER A 36 37.04 -21.43 1.17
CA SER A 36 37.62 -20.42 0.31
C SER A 36 37.67 -20.90 -1.14
N GLY A 37 37.29 -20.05 -2.10
CA GLY A 37 37.37 -20.37 -3.53
C GLY A 37 37.12 -19.16 -4.42
N VAL A 38 37.59 -19.22 -5.66
CA VAL A 38 37.48 -18.13 -6.65
C VAL A 38 36.03 -17.72 -6.88
N VAL A 39 35.13 -18.69 -7.04
CA VAL A 39 33.69 -18.43 -7.27
C VAL A 39 33.05 -17.75 -6.06
N ILE A 40 33.31 -18.26 -4.85
CA ILE A 40 32.78 -17.69 -3.59
C ILE A 40 33.26 -16.25 -3.43
N ASN A 41 34.54 -15.98 -3.68
CA ASN A 41 35.10 -14.63 -3.58
C ASN A 41 34.50 -13.66 -4.62
N LYS A 42 34.34 -14.12 -5.87
CA LYS A 42 33.75 -13.30 -6.93
C LYS A 42 32.31 -12.94 -6.61
N LYS A 43 31.49 -13.93 -6.20
CA LYS A 43 30.09 -13.71 -5.81
C LYS A 43 29.99 -12.80 -4.58
N LEU A 44 30.76 -13.08 -3.53
CA LEU A 44 30.75 -12.27 -2.31
C LEU A 44 31.12 -10.80 -2.58
N LYS A 45 32.14 -10.56 -3.41
CA LYS A 45 32.52 -9.19 -3.83
C LYS A 45 31.39 -8.51 -4.61
N SER A 46 30.74 -9.23 -5.52
CA SER A 46 29.61 -8.72 -6.30
C SER A 46 28.42 -8.37 -5.40
N TYR A 47 28.04 -9.27 -4.50
CA TYR A 47 26.90 -9.05 -3.60
C TYR A 47 27.17 -7.88 -2.65
N LYS A 48 28.39 -7.81 -2.10
CA LYS A 48 28.79 -6.71 -1.23
C LYS A 48 28.64 -5.36 -1.92
N ALA A 49 29.10 -5.24 -3.17
CA ALA A 49 28.99 -4.01 -3.93
C ALA A 49 27.52 -3.58 -4.11
N ILE A 50 26.64 -4.52 -4.47
CA ILE A 50 25.20 -4.26 -4.64
C ILE A 50 24.55 -3.86 -3.31
N VAL A 51 24.88 -4.56 -2.21
CA VAL A 51 24.36 -4.23 -0.87
C VAL A 51 24.79 -2.83 -0.44
N GLU A 52 26.06 -2.48 -0.61
CA GLU A 52 26.60 -1.15 -0.27
C GLU A 52 25.96 -0.04 -1.14
N GLU A 53 25.70 -0.32 -2.42
CA GLU A 53 24.99 0.59 -3.31
C GLU A 53 23.52 0.78 -2.90
N ASN A 54 22.82 -0.30 -2.60
CA ASN A 54 21.44 -0.24 -2.09
C ASN A 54 21.34 0.55 -0.78
N GLU A 55 22.30 0.39 0.12
CA GLU A 55 22.35 1.15 1.37
C GLU A 55 22.56 2.65 1.12
N LYS A 56 23.52 3.02 0.26
CA LYS A 56 23.74 4.42 -0.15
C LYS A 56 22.50 5.04 -0.80
N ASN A 57 21.84 4.30 -1.69
CA ASN A 57 20.62 4.77 -2.35
C ASN A 57 19.49 4.96 -1.35
N ARG A 58 19.32 4.05 -0.38
CA ARG A 58 18.35 4.21 0.70
C ARG A 58 18.65 5.45 1.55
N GLU A 59 19.90 5.65 1.95
CA GLU A 59 20.31 6.83 2.73
C GLU A 59 20.05 8.14 1.98
N ARG A 60 20.40 8.18 0.69
CA ARG A 60 20.12 9.33 -0.17
C ARG A 60 18.63 9.61 -0.26
N LEU A 61 17.81 8.59 -0.51
CA LEU A 61 16.36 8.74 -0.59
C LEU A 61 15.77 9.23 0.75
N GLN A 62 16.28 8.72 1.87
CA GLN A 62 15.87 9.17 3.20
C GLN A 62 16.24 10.65 3.44
N ASN A 63 17.44 11.08 3.02
CA ASN A 63 17.85 12.48 3.14
C ASN A 63 16.92 13.41 2.34
N LEU A 64 16.53 13.03 1.12
CA LEU A 64 15.57 13.80 0.31
C LEU A 64 14.20 13.94 1.00
N LEU A 65 13.74 12.88 1.67
CA LEU A 65 12.50 12.91 2.47
C LEU A 65 12.64 13.82 3.69
N ASP A 66 13.75 13.71 4.42
CA ASP A 66 13.99 14.50 5.64
C ASP A 66 14.13 15.99 5.35
N GLN A 67 14.72 16.33 4.20
CA GLN A 67 14.86 17.70 3.70
C GLN A 67 13.61 18.24 3.01
N ARG A 68 12.56 17.41 2.88
CA ARG A 68 11.33 17.73 2.13
C ARG A 68 11.60 18.11 0.68
N GLU A 69 12.66 17.58 0.07
CA GLU A 69 12.82 17.67 -1.38
C GLU A 69 11.76 16.81 -2.06
N ILE A 70 11.50 15.63 -1.50
CA ILE A 70 10.44 14.74 -1.98
C ILE A 70 9.43 14.40 -0.90
N ALA A 71 8.20 14.11 -1.30
CA ALA A 71 7.22 13.36 -0.52
C ALA A 71 6.85 12.08 -1.27
N ILE A 72 6.54 11.02 -0.52
CA ILE A 72 6.06 9.74 -1.09
C ILE A 72 4.75 9.37 -0.41
N ILE A 73 3.68 9.30 -1.21
CA ILE A 73 2.31 9.04 -0.77
C ILE A 73 1.83 7.75 -1.43
N PRO A 74 1.74 6.64 -0.68
CA PRO A 74 1.10 5.43 -1.17
C PRO A 74 -0.41 5.66 -1.31
N VAL A 75 -0.93 5.27 -2.47
CA VAL A 75 -2.35 5.37 -2.85
C VAL A 75 -2.85 3.99 -3.31
N GLY A 76 -4.11 3.67 -3.02
CA GLY A 76 -4.78 2.48 -3.55
C GLY A 76 -5.18 1.44 -2.50
N PHE A 77 -4.93 0.17 -2.80
CA PHE A 77 -5.54 -0.97 -2.12
C PHE A 77 -4.72 -1.48 -0.94
N ARG A 78 -5.31 -1.34 0.24
CA ARG A 78 -4.91 -1.91 1.53
C ARG A 78 -3.51 -1.47 1.99
N CYS A 79 -3.12 -1.93 3.17
CA CYS A 79 -1.76 -1.80 3.68
C CYS A 79 -0.69 -2.48 2.81
N HIS A 80 -1.06 -3.22 1.75
CA HIS A 80 -0.12 -3.96 0.91
C HIS A 80 0.81 -3.04 0.12
N THR A 81 0.30 -1.97 -0.49
CA THR A 81 1.15 -1.00 -1.21
C THR A 81 2.23 -0.45 -0.29
N LYS A 82 1.86 0.01 0.90
CA LYS A 82 2.82 0.47 1.92
C LYS A 82 3.81 -0.62 2.34
N MET A 83 3.34 -1.83 2.61
CA MET A 83 4.22 -2.93 3.02
C MET A 83 5.20 -3.35 1.93
N ASN A 84 4.74 -3.42 0.68
CA ASN A 84 5.58 -3.73 -0.47
C ASN A 84 6.58 -2.60 -0.75
N PHE A 85 6.15 -1.35 -0.64
CA PHE A 85 7.03 -0.19 -0.72
C PHE A 85 8.15 -0.26 0.31
N ILE A 86 7.82 -0.50 1.59
CA ILE A 86 8.82 -0.64 2.67
C ILE A 86 9.76 -1.81 2.37
N LYS A 87 9.24 -2.93 1.88
CA LYS A 87 10.05 -4.11 1.56
C LYS A 87 11.06 -3.82 0.45
N LYS A 88 10.63 -3.13 -0.62
CA LYS A 88 11.48 -2.85 -1.79
C LYS A 88 12.48 -1.72 -1.55
N THR A 89 12.09 -0.67 -0.84
CA THR A 89 12.93 0.53 -0.64
C THR A 89 13.66 0.56 0.70
N GLY A 90 13.18 -0.18 1.70
CA GLY A 90 13.64 -0.09 3.08
C GLY A 90 13.25 1.21 3.79
N ILE A 91 12.49 2.10 3.14
CA ILE A 91 12.04 3.38 3.71
C ILE A 91 10.76 3.17 4.49
N LYS A 92 10.77 3.51 5.79
CA LYS A 92 9.59 3.46 6.64
C LYS A 92 8.72 4.68 6.40
N GLN A 93 7.41 4.46 6.27
CA GLN A 93 6.45 5.53 6.07
C GLN A 93 5.46 5.62 7.23
N GLN A 94 5.01 6.85 7.51
CA GLN A 94 3.86 7.09 8.38
C GLN A 94 2.59 6.51 7.75
N SER A 95 1.50 6.40 8.51
CA SER A 95 0.23 5.92 7.96
C SER A 95 -0.50 7.02 7.20
N PHE A 96 -1.00 6.66 6.01
CA PHE A 96 -1.71 7.49 5.06
C PHE A 96 -3.20 7.09 4.97
N PRO A 97 -4.07 7.93 4.38
CA PRO A 97 -5.51 7.70 4.41
C PRO A 97 -5.92 6.43 3.65
N PHE A 98 -5.15 6.04 2.65
CA PHE A 98 -5.46 4.89 1.78
C PHE A 98 -4.89 3.55 2.28
N ASP A 99 -4.15 3.54 3.39
CA ASP A 99 -3.54 2.32 3.97
C ASP A 99 -4.55 1.31 4.54
N SER A 100 -5.83 1.66 4.54
CA SER A 100 -6.82 1.20 5.51
C SER A 100 -8.10 0.68 4.86
N GLY A 101 -8.04 0.33 3.58
CA GLY A 101 -9.21 -0.13 2.84
C GLY A 101 -8.93 -0.42 1.39
N PHE A 102 -9.97 -0.52 0.60
CA PHE A 102 -9.98 -0.72 -0.83
C PHE A 102 -10.45 0.58 -1.47
N PHE A 103 -9.52 1.28 -2.12
CA PHE A 103 -9.76 2.58 -2.73
C PHE A 103 -9.49 2.46 -4.23
N PRO A 104 -10.51 2.28 -5.07
CA PRO A 104 -10.31 2.36 -6.51
C PRO A 104 -9.90 3.78 -6.90
N PRO A 105 -9.26 3.97 -8.07
CA PRO A 105 -8.75 5.26 -8.50
C PRO A 105 -9.73 6.43 -8.35
N SER A 106 -10.96 6.26 -8.85
CA SER A 106 -12.00 7.28 -8.76
C SER A 106 -12.33 7.66 -7.31
N SER A 107 -12.30 6.71 -6.39
CA SER A 107 -12.54 6.96 -4.96
C SER A 107 -11.39 7.73 -4.30
N VAL A 108 -10.14 7.44 -4.69
CA VAL A 108 -8.98 8.25 -4.29
C VAL A 108 -9.16 9.69 -4.77
N ALA A 109 -9.54 9.87 -6.04
CA ALA A 109 -9.79 11.19 -6.63
C ALA A 109 -10.91 11.95 -5.89
N LYS A 110 -12.03 11.28 -5.55
CA LYS A 110 -13.11 11.88 -4.75
C LYS A 110 -12.66 12.28 -3.34
N VAL A 111 -11.84 11.47 -2.67
CA VAL A 111 -11.27 11.81 -1.36
C VAL A 111 -10.36 13.04 -1.46
N ILE A 112 -9.50 13.10 -2.48
CA ILE A 112 -8.63 14.26 -2.73
C ILE A 112 -9.46 15.51 -2.97
N ARG A 113 -10.44 15.48 -3.89
CA ARG A 113 -11.26 16.66 -4.20
C ARG A 113 -12.09 17.16 -3.03
N SER A 114 -12.60 16.25 -2.21
CA SER A 114 -13.40 16.61 -1.03
C SER A 114 -12.54 17.08 0.16
N GLY A 115 -11.29 16.60 0.26
CA GLY A 115 -10.38 16.92 1.35
C GLY A 115 -10.77 16.34 2.72
N LYS A 116 -11.88 15.60 2.79
CA LYS A 116 -12.42 15.02 4.04
C LYS A 116 -13.36 13.87 3.74
N VAL A 117 -13.54 12.99 4.71
CA VAL A 117 -14.54 11.92 4.73
C VAL A 117 -15.47 12.12 5.92
N ASN A 118 -16.66 11.53 5.85
CA ASN A 118 -17.62 11.55 6.94
C ASN A 118 -18.36 10.21 6.98
N LEU A 119 -18.24 9.46 8.07
CA LEU A 119 -18.95 8.22 8.31
C LEU A 119 -19.71 8.35 9.63
N GLU A 120 -21.03 8.21 9.58
CA GLU A 120 -21.94 8.36 10.71
C GLU A 120 -22.84 7.13 10.84
N TYR A 121 -22.98 6.59 12.05
CA TYR A 121 -23.78 5.38 12.29
C TYR A 121 -25.30 5.64 12.23
N ASP A 122 -25.75 6.74 12.85
CA ASP A 122 -27.16 7.03 13.10
C ASP A 122 -27.88 7.70 11.91
N ASP A 123 -27.27 7.67 10.73
CA ASP A 123 -27.70 8.42 9.55
C ASP A 123 -28.57 7.59 8.59
N LYS A 124 -28.96 6.38 9.00
CA LYS A 124 -29.76 5.41 8.23
C LYS A 124 -29.13 4.99 6.90
N GLY A 125 -27.81 4.88 6.88
CA GLY A 125 -27.06 4.37 5.72
C GLY A 125 -26.79 5.42 4.66
N THR A 126 -26.81 6.71 5.03
CA THR A 126 -26.64 7.81 4.07
C THR A 126 -25.17 8.11 3.78
N THR A 127 -24.29 7.97 4.78
CA THR A 127 -22.84 8.14 4.61
C THR A 127 -22.09 6.81 4.54
N HIS A 128 -22.63 5.73 5.12
CA HIS A 128 -21.95 4.44 5.15
C HIS A 128 -22.90 3.25 5.01
N ASN A 129 -22.37 2.12 4.53
CA ASN A 129 -22.99 0.79 4.66
C ASN A 129 -21.94 -0.23 5.09
N VAL A 130 -22.35 -1.37 5.63
CA VAL A 130 -21.47 -2.55 5.76
C VAL A 130 -21.60 -3.43 4.52
N CYS A 131 -20.56 -4.17 4.17
CA CYS A 131 -20.53 -4.95 2.93
C CYS A 131 -20.20 -6.42 3.13
N VAL A 132 -20.71 -7.24 2.23
CA VAL A 132 -20.25 -8.62 2.00
C VAL A 132 -19.20 -8.61 0.90
N LYS A 133 -18.04 -9.20 1.17
CA LYS A 133 -16.92 -9.30 0.24
C LYS A 133 -16.91 -10.64 -0.51
N THR A 134 -16.62 -10.56 -1.80
CA THR A 134 -16.32 -11.71 -2.66
C THR A 134 -14.97 -11.47 -3.35
N GLU A 135 -13.95 -12.24 -2.96
CA GLU A 135 -12.61 -12.21 -3.57
C GLU A 135 -12.55 -13.05 -4.84
N ARG A 136 -11.67 -12.68 -5.79
CA ARG A 136 -11.45 -13.39 -7.06
C ARG A 136 -12.75 -13.57 -7.86
N TYR A 137 -13.55 -12.51 -7.92
CA TYR A 137 -14.75 -12.47 -8.74
C TYR A 137 -14.33 -12.39 -10.22
N GLU A 138 -14.78 -13.34 -11.05
CA GLU A 138 -14.42 -13.40 -12.46
C GLU A 138 -15.51 -12.73 -13.31
N SER A 139 -15.13 -11.69 -14.05
CA SER A 139 -15.95 -11.00 -15.03
C SER A 139 -15.47 -11.36 -16.45
N PRO A 140 -16.36 -11.74 -17.38
CA PRO A 140 -15.99 -11.99 -18.77
C PRO A 140 -15.35 -10.78 -19.47
N GLU A 141 -15.73 -9.56 -19.07
CA GLU A 141 -15.29 -8.32 -19.69
C GLU A 141 -14.06 -7.73 -19.00
N PHE A 142 -14.04 -7.73 -17.67
CA PHE A 142 -13.02 -7.04 -16.88
C PHE A 142 -11.93 -7.97 -16.31
N GLY A 143 -12.05 -9.29 -16.46
CA GLY A 143 -11.09 -10.27 -15.93
C GLY A 143 -11.35 -10.60 -14.46
N ARG A 144 -10.30 -10.70 -13.64
CA ARG A 144 -10.42 -11.03 -12.21
C ARG A 144 -10.51 -9.77 -11.37
N GLY A 145 -11.50 -9.68 -10.50
CA GLY A 145 -11.69 -8.56 -9.58
C GLY A 145 -12.07 -8.95 -8.16
N ILE A 146 -12.50 -7.94 -7.42
CA ILE A 146 -13.04 -8.07 -6.07
C ILE A 146 -14.40 -7.35 -6.01
N ARG A 147 -15.39 -8.00 -5.40
CA ARG A 147 -16.75 -7.48 -5.31
C ARG A 147 -17.16 -7.23 -3.86
N PHE A 148 -17.86 -6.11 -3.65
CA PHE A 148 -18.50 -5.73 -2.39
C PHE A 148 -19.98 -5.48 -2.65
N GLU A 149 -20.83 -6.09 -1.83
CA GLU A 149 -22.28 -5.91 -1.88
C GLU A 149 -22.73 -5.24 -0.58
N SER A 150 -23.40 -4.10 -0.70
CA SER A 150 -23.99 -3.36 0.42
C SER A 150 -24.98 -4.25 1.19
N SER A 151 -24.95 -4.14 2.51
CA SER A 151 -25.72 -4.95 3.45
C SER A 151 -26.01 -4.16 4.73
N SER A 152 -26.66 -4.79 5.70
CA SER A 152 -26.95 -4.23 7.02
C SER A 152 -26.19 -4.96 8.12
N TYR A 153 -26.03 -4.31 9.27
CA TYR A 153 -25.45 -4.97 10.44
C TYR A 153 -26.27 -6.19 10.84
N ASP A 154 -27.61 -6.10 10.82
CA ASP A 154 -28.50 -7.20 11.20
C ASP A 154 -28.37 -8.42 10.28
N ASP A 155 -28.27 -8.19 8.96
CA ASP A 155 -28.08 -9.27 7.98
C ASP A 155 -26.72 -9.96 8.15
N ILE A 156 -25.67 -9.16 8.39
CA ILE A 156 -24.34 -9.69 8.65
C ILE A 156 -24.31 -10.48 9.97
N GLU A 157 -24.87 -9.96 11.06
CA GLU A 157 -24.93 -10.65 12.36
C GLU A 157 -25.66 -12.00 12.23
N SER A 158 -26.79 -12.00 11.53
CA SER A 158 -27.58 -13.21 11.26
C SER A 158 -26.73 -14.24 10.50
N SER A 159 -25.99 -13.80 9.50
CA SER A 159 -25.11 -14.64 8.69
C SER A 159 -23.91 -15.18 9.48
N ILE A 160 -23.29 -14.36 10.34
CA ILE A 160 -22.13 -14.75 11.16
C ILE A 160 -22.51 -15.84 12.17
N SER A 161 -23.70 -15.78 12.74
CA SER A 161 -24.15 -16.75 13.76
C SER A 161 -24.18 -18.21 13.28
N THR A 162 -24.19 -18.43 11.97
CA THR A 162 -24.25 -19.74 11.32
C THR A 162 -23.01 -20.05 10.47
N ALA A 163 -22.10 -19.09 10.32
CA ALA A 163 -20.94 -19.20 9.45
C ALA A 163 -19.79 -19.98 10.10
N ASP A 164 -19.06 -20.75 9.29
CA ASP A 164 -17.76 -21.27 9.70
C ASP A 164 -16.66 -20.18 9.63
N MET A 165 -15.50 -20.45 10.23
CA MET A 165 -14.38 -19.50 10.23
C MET A 165 -13.90 -19.08 8.82
N LYS A 166 -14.10 -19.94 7.81
CA LYS A 166 -13.65 -19.67 6.44
C LYS A 166 -14.61 -18.70 5.73
N SER A 167 -15.91 -18.90 5.90
CA SER A 167 -16.97 -18.08 5.34
C SER A 167 -17.12 -16.74 6.06
N MET A 168 -16.78 -16.65 7.36
CA MET A 168 -16.76 -15.38 8.10
C MET A 168 -15.88 -14.30 7.46
N ARG A 169 -14.83 -14.68 6.70
CA ARG A 169 -13.92 -13.73 6.03
C ARG A 169 -14.58 -12.87 4.93
N ARG A 170 -15.78 -13.26 4.50
CA ARG A 170 -16.61 -12.48 3.58
C ARG A 170 -17.32 -11.34 4.29
N TYR A 171 -17.64 -11.50 5.56
CA TYR A 171 -18.37 -10.48 6.35
C TYR A 171 -17.42 -9.60 7.17
N LEU A 172 -16.38 -10.22 7.74
CA LEU A 172 -15.40 -9.58 8.60
C LEU A 172 -13.98 -9.78 8.06
N ASP A 173 -13.10 -8.81 8.29
CA ASP A 173 -11.69 -8.92 7.92
C ASP A 173 -10.86 -9.74 8.92
N GLY A 174 -9.54 -9.83 8.70
CA GLY A 174 -8.62 -10.57 9.59
C GLY A 174 -8.52 -10.01 11.03
N THR A 175 -9.02 -8.80 11.26
CA THR A 175 -9.14 -8.16 12.57
C THR A 175 -10.54 -8.28 13.17
N PHE A 176 -11.46 -9.00 12.51
CA PHE A 176 -12.90 -9.03 12.81
C PHE A 176 -13.59 -7.66 12.67
N GLY A 177 -13.09 -6.81 11.77
CA GLY A 177 -13.76 -5.57 11.38
C GLY A 177 -14.74 -5.79 10.22
N TYR A 178 -15.92 -5.18 10.28
CA TYR A 178 -16.84 -5.11 9.14
C TYR A 178 -16.18 -4.36 7.98
N TYR A 179 -16.35 -4.87 6.76
CA TYR A 179 -16.06 -4.10 5.56
C TYR A 179 -17.04 -2.93 5.50
N THR A 180 -16.54 -1.69 5.56
CA THR A 180 -17.39 -0.49 5.70
C THR A 180 -17.26 0.37 4.46
N LEU A 181 -18.32 0.47 3.67
CA LEU A 181 -18.42 1.30 2.47
C LEU A 181 -18.72 2.76 2.84
N ASP A 182 -17.98 3.70 2.26
CA ASP A 182 -18.41 5.11 2.15
C ASP A 182 -19.33 5.24 0.93
N VAL A 183 -20.58 5.66 1.16
CA VAL A 183 -21.64 5.68 0.14
C VAL A 183 -21.39 6.70 -0.97
N ASP A 184 -20.75 7.84 -0.62
CA ASP A 184 -20.48 8.96 -1.53
C ASP A 184 -19.19 8.72 -2.33
N LYS A 185 -18.11 8.41 -1.62
CA LYS A 185 -16.77 8.27 -2.19
C LYS A 185 -16.49 6.89 -2.72
N LYS A 186 -17.32 5.89 -2.41
CA LYS A 186 -17.27 4.54 -2.99
C LYS A 186 -15.93 3.83 -2.73
N TYR A 187 -15.42 3.93 -1.50
CA TYR A 187 -14.31 3.10 -1.02
C TYR A 187 -14.79 2.20 0.11
N VAL A 188 -14.07 1.10 0.37
CA VAL A 188 -14.41 0.17 1.45
C VAL A 188 -13.28 0.11 2.48
N LEU A 189 -13.53 0.51 3.72
CA LEU A 189 -12.58 0.36 4.82
C LEU A 189 -12.51 -1.06 5.33
N ALA A 190 -11.32 -1.40 5.83
CA ALA A 190 -11.05 -2.56 6.67
C ALA A 190 -10.30 -2.08 7.92
N HIS A 191 -10.36 -2.82 9.02
CA HIS A 191 -9.56 -2.62 10.23
C HIS A 191 -9.98 -1.45 11.16
N PHE A 192 -11.26 -1.06 11.18
CA PHE A 192 -11.76 0.01 12.08
C PHE A 192 -13.11 -0.28 12.71
N ASN A 193 -14.05 -0.84 11.95
CA ASN A 193 -15.40 -1.11 12.43
C ASN A 193 -15.47 -2.50 13.06
N TRP A 194 -14.97 -2.66 14.29
CA TRP A 194 -14.81 -3.97 14.92
C TRP A 194 -16.12 -4.58 15.41
N HIS A 195 -16.33 -5.86 15.06
CA HIS A 195 -17.37 -6.72 15.61
C HIS A 195 -17.01 -7.18 17.03
N LYS A 196 -18.00 -7.56 17.84
CA LYS A 196 -17.84 -8.15 19.20
C LYS A 196 -16.97 -9.43 19.29
N LEU A 197 -16.54 -9.98 18.15
CA LEU A 197 -15.66 -11.15 18.07
C LEU A 197 -14.18 -10.75 18.00
N ALA A 198 -13.89 -9.46 17.75
CA ALA A 198 -12.54 -8.95 17.79
C ALA A 198 -11.99 -9.02 19.22
N SER A 199 -10.74 -9.48 19.37
CA SER A 199 -10.09 -9.48 20.66
C SER A 199 -9.80 -8.04 21.12
N PRO A 200 -9.72 -7.78 22.44
CA PRO A 200 -9.43 -6.44 22.96
C PRO A 200 -8.13 -5.82 22.41
N GLU A 201 -7.13 -6.63 22.09
CA GLU A 201 -5.86 -6.16 21.50
C GLU A 201 -6.06 -5.63 20.08
N LYS A 202 -6.98 -6.24 19.32
CA LYS A 202 -7.30 -5.82 17.95
C LYS A 202 -8.22 -4.61 17.91
N SER A 203 -9.25 -4.61 18.77
CA SER A 203 -10.30 -3.59 18.77
C SER A 203 -10.09 -2.47 19.77
N LYS A 204 -9.02 -2.55 20.58
CA LYS A 204 -8.82 -1.70 21.76
C LYS A 204 -9.99 -1.77 22.75
N GLY A 205 -10.73 -2.87 22.74
CA GLY A 205 -11.94 -3.07 23.54
C GLY A 205 -13.18 -2.36 23.02
N ILE A 206 -13.17 -1.85 21.78
CA ILE A 206 -14.29 -1.11 21.18
C ILE A 206 -15.01 -1.99 20.16
N SER A 207 -16.32 -2.18 20.32
CA SER A 207 -17.15 -2.91 19.35
C SER A 207 -18.46 -2.19 18.99
N ASP A 208 -18.65 -0.98 19.52
CA ASP A 208 -19.81 -0.15 19.19
C ASP A 208 -19.57 0.53 17.83
N PRO A 209 -20.42 0.27 16.80
CA PRO A 209 -20.30 0.89 15.49
C PRO A 209 -20.26 2.42 15.53
N ALA A 210 -21.07 3.07 16.38
CA ALA A 210 -21.10 4.53 16.45
C ALA A 210 -19.74 5.11 16.90
N VAL A 211 -19.12 4.48 17.90
CA VAL A 211 -17.78 4.86 18.36
C VAL A 211 -16.72 4.54 17.30
N ASN A 212 -16.80 3.36 16.68
CA ASN A 212 -15.86 2.93 15.65
C ASN A 212 -15.85 3.88 14.45
N LEU A 213 -17.02 4.22 13.90
CA LEU A 213 -17.12 5.08 12.71
C LEU A 213 -16.66 6.50 12.98
N LYS A 214 -16.96 7.04 14.17
CA LYS A 214 -16.44 8.33 14.60
C LYS A 214 -14.91 8.33 14.64
N LEU A 215 -14.30 7.33 15.28
CA LEU A 215 -12.85 7.20 15.37
C LEU A 215 -12.20 6.98 13.99
N ALA A 216 -12.84 6.20 13.11
CA ALA A 216 -12.40 6.01 11.73
C ALA A 216 -12.39 7.34 10.97
N THR A 217 -13.48 8.10 11.03
CA THR A 217 -13.63 9.42 10.40
C THR A 217 -12.56 10.40 10.90
N GLU A 218 -12.40 10.55 12.22
CA GLU A 218 -11.38 11.43 12.80
C GLU A 218 -9.97 11.04 12.37
N MET A 219 -9.68 9.74 12.36
CA MET A 219 -8.39 9.20 11.96
C MET A 219 -8.11 9.46 10.47
N LEU A 220 -9.05 9.13 9.60
CA LEU A 220 -8.90 9.33 8.15
C LEU A 220 -8.69 10.82 7.84
N ASN A 221 -9.49 11.70 8.40
CA ASN A 221 -9.36 13.14 8.20
C ASN A 221 -8.00 13.69 8.67
N LYS A 222 -7.46 13.19 9.79
CA LYS A 222 -6.08 13.53 10.21
C LYS A 222 -5.03 13.05 9.22
N ARG A 223 -5.22 11.88 8.60
CA ARG A 223 -4.29 11.34 7.60
C ARG A 223 -4.41 12.04 6.24
N ILE A 224 -5.63 12.43 5.85
CA ILE A 224 -5.88 13.25 4.66
C ILE A 224 -5.19 14.60 4.81
N LEU A 225 -5.39 15.30 5.93
CA LEU A 225 -4.71 16.57 6.19
C LEU A 225 -3.18 16.44 6.09
N ARG A 226 -2.62 15.42 6.75
CA ARG A 226 -1.18 15.13 6.68
C ARG A 226 -0.69 14.89 5.25
N MET A 227 -1.46 14.15 4.45
CA MET A 227 -1.12 13.89 3.05
C MET A 227 -1.01 15.20 2.26
N PHE A 228 -1.97 16.12 2.43
CA PHE A 228 -1.92 17.45 1.82
C PHE A 228 -0.71 18.25 2.31
N GLU A 229 -0.50 18.31 3.63
CA GLU A 229 0.64 19.04 4.22
C GLU A 229 1.97 18.49 3.70
N MET A 230 2.13 17.18 3.59
CA MET A 230 3.36 16.57 3.08
C MET A 230 3.59 16.91 1.61
N ALA A 231 2.56 16.82 0.77
CA ALA A 231 2.67 17.11 -0.65
C ALA A 231 2.95 18.60 -0.92
N GLN A 232 2.30 19.50 -0.18
CA GLN A 232 2.48 20.95 -0.34
C GLN A 232 3.85 21.43 0.14
N ASN A 233 4.44 20.75 1.13
CA ASN A 233 5.75 21.12 1.67
C ASN A 233 6.92 20.49 0.92
N ALA A 234 6.66 19.56 -0.01
CA ALA A 234 7.69 18.90 -0.80
C ALA A 234 7.93 19.63 -2.13
N GLN A 235 9.17 19.62 -2.63
CA GLN A 235 9.45 20.17 -3.97
C GLN A 235 8.86 19.26 -5.06
N HIS A 236 8.86 17.96 -4.85
CA HIS A 236 8.25 16.97 -5.73
C HIS A 236 7.50 15.90 -4.93
N THR A 237 6.37 15.42 -5.42
CA THR A 237 5.59 14.36 -4.75
C THR A 237 5.42 13.12 -5.61
N PHE A 238 5.89 11.98 -5.12
CA PHE A 238 5.59 10.68 -5.70
C PHE A 238 4.29 10.12 -5.13
N PHE A 239 3.29 9.95 -5.99
CA PHE A 239 2.10 9.18 -5.66
C PHE A 239 2.30 7.75 -6.15
N VAL A 240 2.54 6.84 -5.21
CA VAL A 240 2.83 5.44 -5.49
C VAL A 240 1.54 4.65 -5.47
N PHE A 241 1.07 4.27 -6.65
CA PHE A 241 -0.17 3.54 -6.83
C PHE A 241 0.14 2.07 -7.07
N GLY A 242 -0.46 1.15 -6.30
CA GLY A 242 -0.44 -0.26 -6.70
C GLY A 242 -0.08 -1.27 -5.61
N GLU A 243 -0.88 -2.33 -5.63
CA GLU A 243 -0.65 -3.74 -5.34
C GLU A 243 -2.07 -4.30 -5.27
N PHE A 244 -2.71 -4.44 -6.43
CA PHE A 244 -4.11 -4.84 -6.51
C PHE A 244 -4.30 -6.34 -6.32
N GLN A 245 -3.29 -7.08 -5.88
CA GLN A 245 -3.38 -8.53 -5.64
C GLN A 245 -3.89 -9.29 -6.87
N GLU A 246 -3.45 -8.90 -8.06
CA GLU A 246 -3.92 -9.43 -9.36
C GLU A 246 -5.40 -9.12 -9.68
N TYR A 247 -6.02 -8.14 -9.00
CA TYR A 247 -7.33 -7.63 -9.38
C TYR A 247 -7.19 -6.51 -10.43
N SER A 248 -7.98 -6.60 -11.49
CA SER A 248 -8.12 -5.57 -12.53
C SER A 248 -9.27 -4.60 -12.25
N PHE A 249 -10.29 -5.02 -11.49
CA PHE A 249 -11.42 -4.18 -11.14
C PHE A 249 -11.89 -4.40 -9.70
N MET A 250 -12.61 -3.40 -9.18
CA MET A 250 -13.43 -3.51 -7.98
C MET A 250 -14.88 -3.26 -8.36
N GLN A 251 -15.79 -4.09 -7.87
CA GLN A 251 -17.22 -3.88 -8.03
C GLN A 251 -17.83 -3.53 -6.68
N ILE A 252 -18.65 -2.49 -6.63
CA ILE A 252 -19.47 -2.12 -5.46
C ILE A 252 -20.91 -2.08 -5.92
N ASP A 253 -21.73 -2.99 -5.40
CA ASP A 253 -23.09 -3.22 -5.87
C ASP A 253 -23.11 -3.48 -7.39
N ASP A 254 -23.70 -2.57 -8.17
CA ASP A 254 -23.76 -2.65 -9.64
C ASP A 254 -22.66 -1.85 -10.34
N ASP A 255 -21.92 -1.01 -9.61
CA ASP A 255 -20.87 -0.14 -10.16
C ASP A 255 -19.55 -0.90 -10.30
N ILE A 256 -18.90 -0.79 -11.47
CA ILE A 256 -17.58 -1.36 -11.76
C ILE A 256 -16.55 -0.24 -11.83
N TYR A 257 -15.45 -0.42 -11.11
CA TYR A 257 -14.32 0.50 -11.04
C TYR A 257 -13.07 -0.18 -11.60
N ASP A 258 -12.59 0.31 -12.74
CA ASP A 258 -11.31 -0.12 -13.32
C ASP A 258 -10.15 0.34 -12.42
N LEU A 259 -9.30 -0.60 -12.00
CA LEU A 259 -8.14 -0.30 -11.16
C LEU A 259 -6.93 0.18 -11.96
N GLY A 260 -6.94 0.02 -13.29
CA GLY A 260 -5.92 0.53 -14.20
C GLY A 260 -6.13 1.98 -14.67
N ASP A 261 -7.33 2.54 -14.52
CA ASP A 261 -7.61 3.91 -14.94
C ASP A 261 -7.18 4.93 -13.88
N LEU A 262 -6.02 5.56 -14.11
CA LEU A 262 -5.46 6.57 -13.20
C LEU A 262 -5.84 8.01 -13.55
N THR A 263 -6.59 8.21 -14.63
CA THR A 263 -6.85 9.53 -15.22
C THR A 263 -7.52 10.47 -14.22
N GLU A 264 -8.51 9.98 -13.49
CA GLU A 264 -9.23 10.80 -12.50
C GLU A 264 -8.35 11.22 -11.31
N ILE A 265 -7.44 10.34 -10.88
CA ILE A 265 -6.51 10.65 -9.79
C ILE A 265 -5.55 11.75 -10.23
N GLU A 266 -5.02 11.66 -11.45
CA GLU A 266 -4.06 12.64 -11.96
C GLU A 266 -4.65 14.06 -11.95
N SER A 267 -5.87 14.23 -12.47
CA SER A 267 -6.58 15.51 -12.41
C SER A 267 -6.80 15.93 -10.95
N ALA A 268 -7.28 15.05 -10.08
CA ALA A 268 -7.55 15.43 -8.69
C ALA A 268 -6.28 15.88 -7.94
N ILE A 269 -5.13 15.23 -8.15
CA ILE A 269 -3.86 15.64 -7.56
C ILE A 269 -3.46 17.02 -8.08
N ARG A 270 -3.50 17.21 -9.40
CA ARG A 270 -3.13 18.47 -10.06
C ARG A 270 -4.00 19.64 -9.57
N ASP A 271 -5.31 19.41 -9.49
CA ASP A 271 -6.29 20.45 -9.17
C ASP A 271 -6.32 20.81 -7.68
N CYS A 272 -6.02 19.86 -6.78
CA CYS A 272 -6.26 20.03 -5.34
C CYS A 272 -5.00 19.90 -4.46
N VAL A 273 -3.92 19.30 -4.95
CA VAL A 273 -2.74 18.98 -4.13
C VAL A 273 -1.51 19.74 -4.59
N THR A 274 -1.03 19.47 -5.81
CA THR A 274 0.22 20.04 -6.36
C THR A 274 0.32 19.76 -7.86
N GLU A 275 0.98 20.66 -8.60
CA GLU A 275 1.36 20.42 -10.00
C GLU A 275 2.68 19.63 -10.13
N ASN A 276 3.50 19.60 -9.07
CA ASN A 276 4.81 18.97 -9.05
C ASN A 276 4.72 17.54 -8.48
N PHE A 277 4.16 16.64 -9.26
CA PHE A 277 4.03 15.24 -8.87
C PHE A 277 4.37 14.27 -9.99
N THR A 278 4.57 13.01 -9.61
CA THR A 278 4.63 11.89 -10.53
C THR A 278 3.80 10.73 -9.95
N LEU A 279 2.94 10.16 -10.79
CA LEU A 279 2.22 8.92 -10.49
C LEU A 279 3.09 7.75 -10.94
N ILE A 280 3.36 6.82 -10.02
CA ILE A 280 4.23 5.66 -10.26
C ILE A 280 3.48 4.39 -9.88
N ASN A 281 3.49 3.38 -10.76
CA ASN A 281 2.97 2.07 -10.36
C ASN A 281 3.95 1.38 -9.39
N MET A 282 3.44 0.79 -8.31
CA MET A 282 4.24 0.02 -7.36
C MET A 282 4.98 -1.16 -8.04
N SER A 283 4.45 -1.69 -9.15
CA SER A 283 5.15 -2.70 -9.94
C SER A 283 6.40 -2.20 -10.64
N GLU A 284 6.57 -0.88 -10.81
CA GLU A 284 7.76 -0.28 -11.43
C GLU A 284 8.87 -0.03 -10.42
N ILE A 285 8.53 0.15 -9.15
CA ILE A 285 9.50 0.37 -8.08
C ILE A 285 10.13 -0.97 -7.71
N GLU A 286 11.41 -1.17 -7.99
CA GLU A 286 12.14 -2.37 -7.56
C GLU A 286 13.05 -2.12 -6.37
N SER A 287 13.58 -0.90 -6.24
CA SER A 287 14.37 -0.49 -5.08
C SER A 287 14.34 1.03 -4.90
N SER A 288 15.07 1.55 -3.92
CA SER A 288 15.28 2.99 -3.76
C SER A 288 15.93 3.64 -4.98
N SER A 289 16.73 2.91 -5.77
CA SER A 289 17.36 3.45 -6.98
C SER A 289 16.32 3.92 -8.00
N THR A 290 15.24 3.17 -8.19
CA THR A 290 14.19 3.51 -9.15
C THR A 290 13.62 4.92 -8.89
N LEU A 291 13.34 5.24 -7.63
CA LEU A 291 12.80 6.56 -7.27
C LEU A 291 13.84 7.67 -7.41
N LEU A 292 15.10 7.38 -7.11
CA LEU A 292 16.19 8.32 -7.31
C LEU A 292 16.42 8.62 -8.79
N ASP A 293 16.37 7.60 -9.65
CA ASP A 293 16.53 7.76 -11.09
C ASP A 293 15.41 8.65 -11.67
N ILE A 294 14.17 8.43 -11.24
CA ILE A 294 13.02 9.26 -11.64
C ILE A 294 13.20 10.70 -11.13
N TYR A 295 13.59 10.87 -9.87
CA TYR A 295 13.84 12.19 -9.29
C TYR A 295 14.95 12.94 -10.02
N ASP A 296 16.08 12.27 -10.31
CA ASP A 296 17.23 12.86 -10.98
C ASP A 296 16.90 13.25 -12.42
N SER A 297 16.09 12.46 -13.13
CA SER A 297 15.55 12.83 -14.44
C SER A 297 14.69 14.10 -14.36
N TYR A 298 13.77 14.16 -13.39
CA TYR A 298 12.93 15.34 -13.16
C TYR A 298 13.75 16.61 -12.88
N MET A 299 14.74 16.52 -11.99
CA MET A 299 15.61 17.66 -11.65
C MET A 299 16.48 18.10 -12.83
N SER A 300 16.90 17.15 -13.67
CA SER A 300 17.69 17.44 -14.87
C SER A 300 16.85 18.15 -15.96
N ASP A 301 15.60 17.71 -16.16
CA ASP A 301 14.68 18.32 -17.12
C ASP A 301 14.14 19.67 -16.63
N GLY A 302 13.98 19.83 -15.31
CA GLY A 302 13.62 21.10 -14.67
C GLY A 302 14.73 22.17 -14.75
N ALA A 303 16.00 21.76 -14.77
CA ALA A 303 17.14 22.67 -14.93
C ALA A 303 17.21 23.35 -16.31
N VAL A 304 16.49 22.82 -17.32
CA VAL A 304 16.43 23.40 -18.68
C VAL A 304 15.34 24.48 -18.80
N LYS A 305 14.44 24.65 -17.82
CA LYS A 305 13.36 25.66 -17.88
C LYS A 305 13.68 27.02 -17.24
N HIS A 306 14.89 27.24 -16.72
CA HIS A 306 15.29 28.54 -16.14
C HIS A 306 16.50 29.22 -16.79
N THR A 307 16.80 28.90 -18.05
CA THR A 307 17.79 29.65 -18.84
C THR A 307 17.34 29.90 -20.28
N ALA A 308 16.31 30.73 -20.47
CA ALA A 308 16.21 31.61 -21.65
C ALA A 308 15.07 32.63 -21.55
N ALA A 309 15.47 33.90 -21.71
CA ALA A 309 14.71 35.13 -22.00
C ALA A 309 13.87 35.75 -20.87
#